data_AF-A0A6M2RHR2-F1
#
_entry.id   AF-A0A6M2RHR2-F1
#
_cell.length_a   1.000
_cell.length_b   1.000
_cell.length_c   1.000
_cell.angle_alpha   90.00
_cell.angle_beta   90.00
_cell.angle_gamma   90.00
#
_symmetry.space_group_name_H-M   'P 1'
#
loop_
_entity.id
_entity.type
_entity.pdbx_description
1 polymer ?
#
loop_
_entity_poly.entity_id
_entity_poly.type
_entity_poly.pdbx_seq_one_letter_code
_entity_poly.pdbx_strand_id
1 'polypeptide(L)'
;VPEQIKHIIKVFPTSAHPMAILMACFSYLAASYHTQHKNSTNNLSFGISAIAQVSIIVAMIYNHITEQEFAEPNIESSYSENFLKMTSGNYNDILTKALDKIFILHADHEQNASTAAVRLSGSTNANLFACIAAGIATLWGSAHGGANEEVINMLEEIKHPDNISKFIARAKDDQDSFKLMGFGHRVYKNYDPRARMLRTVCHEVLNEFSEHDNHLLKIAMQLEEIALHDEYFIQRKLYPNVDFYS
;
A
#
# COMPACT_ATOMS: atom_id res chain seq x y z
N VAL A 1 1.95 0.97 -21.48
CA VAL A 1 3.30 1.25 -20.92
C VAL A 1 4.35 0.96 -22.00
N PRO A 2 5.50 1.66 -22.03
CA PRO A 2 6.58 1.34 -22.97
C PRO A 2 7.10 -0.09 -22.77
N GLU A 3 7.42 -0.82 -23.84
CA GLU A 3 7.92 -2.20 -23.77
C GLU A 3 9.19 -2.35 -22.92
N GLN A 4 10.04 -1.32 -22.88
CA GLN A 4 11.27 -1.32 -22.07
C GLN A 4 10.99 -1.45 -20.56
N ILE A 5 9.80 -1.06 -20.08
CA ILE A 5 9.40 -1.31 -18.69
C ILE A 5 9.40 -2.81 -18.39
N LYS A 6 8.89 -3.63 -19.32
CA LYS A 6 8.91 -5.10 -19.17
C LYS A 6 10.34 -5.61 -19.03
N HIS A 7 11.29 -5.06 -19.79
CA HIS A 7 12.71 -5.41 -19.67
C HIS A 7 13.32 -4.95 -18.35
N ILE A 8 13.02 -3.73 -17.90
CA ILE A 8 13.52 -3.20 -16.62
C ILE A 8 13.07 -4.07 -15.46
N ILE A 9 11.79 -4.44 -15.41
CA ILE A 9 11.25 -5.32 -14.38
C ILE A 9 12.01 -6.66 -14.39
N LYS A 10 12.20 -7.27 -15.56
CA LYS A 10 12.88 -8.55 -15.73
C LYS A 10 14.38 -8.56 -15.40
N VAL A 11 15.03 -7.41 -15.34
CA VAL A 11 16.45 -7.32 -14.93
C VAL A 11 16.62 -7.53 -13.42
N PHE A 12 15.59 -7.21 -12.62
CA PHE A 12 15.65 -7.46 -11.18
C PHE A 12 15.46 -8.94 -10.88
N PRO A 13 16.13 -9.49 -9.84
CA PRO A 13 15.80 -10.83 -9.36
C PRO A 13 14.35 -10.88 -8.88
N THR A 14 13.71 -12.04 -8.97
CA THR A 14 12.32 -12.24 -8.52
C THR A 14 12.16 -12.02 -7.01
N SER A 15 13.26 -12.13 -6.24
CA SER A 15 13.34 -11.81 -4.82
C SER A 15 13.50 -10.31 -4.51
N ALA A 16 13.59 -9.43 -5.51
CA ALA A 16 13.73 -8.00 -5.28
C ALA A 16 12.44 -7.40 -4.72
N HIS A 17 12.58 -6.46 -3.78
CA HIS A 17 11.43 -5.78 -3.20
C HIS A 17 10.65 -5.00 -4.27
N PRO A 18 9.32 -5.17 -4.39
CA PRO A 18 8.50 -4.54 -5.43
C PRO A 18 8.66 -3.02 -5.55
N MET A 19 8.73 -2.33 -4.40
CA MET A 19 8.94 -0.88 -4.34
C MET A 19 10.25 -0.41 -5.03
N ALA A 20 11.33 -1.19 -4.95
CA ALA A 20 12.59 -0.86 -5.62
C ALA A 20 12.46 -0.95 -7.14
N ILE A 21 11.75 -1.98 -7.63
CA ILE A 21 11.47 -2.17 -9.06
C ILE A 21 10.57 -1.03 -9.57
N LEU A 22 9.57 -0.64 -8.78
CA LEU A 22 8.65 0.46 -9.11
C LEU A 22 9.40 1.80 -9.25
N MET A 23 10.33 2.10 -8.34
CA MET A 23 11.20 3.28 -8.44
C MET A 23 12.02 3.30 -9.73
N ALA A 24 12.60 2.16 -10.11
CA ALA A 24 13.38 2.03 -11.35
C ALA A 24 12.51 2.28 -12.59
N CYS A 25 11.28 1.73 -12.61
CA CYS A 25 10.32 1.96 -13.67
C CYS A 25 9.98 3.46 -13.82
N PHE A 26 9.68 4.15 -12.72
CA PHE A 26 9.37 5.58 -12.76
C PHE A 26 10.58 6.45 -13.15
N SER A 27 11.78 6.06 -12.75
CA SER A 27 13.02 6.71 -13.21
C SER A 27 13.20 6.57 -14.73
N TYR A 28 12.87 5.40 -15.30
CA TYR A 28 12.85 5.22 -16.74
C TYR A 28 11.78 6.07 -17.44
N LEU A 29 10.56 6.15 -16.88
CA LEU A 29 9.51 7.01 -17.45
C LEU A 29 9.95 8.48 -17.47
N ALA A 30 10.67 8.94 -16.45
CA ALA A 30 11.23 10.29 -16.43
C ALA A 30 12.19 10.56 -17.61
N ALA A 31 13.04 9.58 -17.94
CA ALA A 31 13.91 9.65 -19.11
C ALA A 31 13.11 9.58 -20.42
N SER A 32 12.19 8.62 -20.53
CA SER A 32 11.39 8.39 -21.74
C SER A 32 10.49 9.58 -22.10
N TYR A 33 9.95 10.27 -21.09
CA TYR A 33 9.06 11.41 -21.28
C TYR A 33 9.75 12.77 -21.16
N HIS A 34 11.09 12.82 -21.05
CA HIS A 34 11.84 14.05 -20.79
C HIS A 34 11.50 15.19 -21.77
N THR A 35 11.63 14.94 -23.08
CA THR A 35 11.39 15.95 -24.12
C THR A 35 9.92 16.37 -24.19
N GLN A 36 9.00 15.42 -24.02
CA GLN A 36 7.56 15.68 -24.08
C GLN A 36 7.10 16.52 -22.89
N HIS A 37 7.61 16.24 -21.69
CA HIS A 37 7.32 17.01 -20.49
C HIS A 37 7.88 18.44 -20.59
N LYS A 38 9.11 18.61 -21.10
CA LYS A 38 9.73 19.94 -21.25
C LYS A 38 8.95 20.86 -22.21
N ASN A 39 8.35 20.27 -23.25
CA ASN A 39 7.62 21.00 -24.28
C ASN A 39 6.11 21.07 -24.02
N SER A 40 5.62 20.46 -22.94
CA SER A 40 4.19 20.42 -22.66
C SER A 40 3.67 21.74 -22.10
N THR A 41 2.53 22.17 -22.61
CA THR A 41 1.73 23.25 -22.02
C THR A 41 0.60 22.71 -21.14
N ASN A 42 0.38 21.39 -21.12
CA ASN A 42 -0.66 20.72 -20.35
C ASN A 42 -0.06 19.60 -19.48
N ASN A 43 0.10 19.85 -18.19
CA ASN A 43 0.63 18.87 -17.24
C ASN A 43 -0.40 17.84 -16.79
N LEU A 44 -1.70 18.06 -17.05
CA LEU A 44 -2.77 17.15 -16.61
C LEU A 44 -2.71 15.81 -17.35
N SER A 45 -2.35 15.81 -18.63
CA SER A 45 -2.22 14.59 -19.43
C SER A 45 -1.14 13.66 -18.88
N PHE A 46 -0.03 14.21 -18.37
CA PHE A 46 1.02 13.43 -17.71
C PHE A 46 0.59 12.87 -16.36
N GLY A 47 -0.21 13.62 -15.59
CA GLY A 47 -0.82 13.13 -14.35
C GLY A 47 -1.75 11.94 -14.61
N ILE A 48 -2.67 12.06 -15.58
CA ILE A 48 -3.56 10.97 -16.01
C ILE A 48 -2.73 9.77 -16.48
N SER A 49 -1.69 10.01 -17.27
CA SER A 49 -0.79 8.95 -17.75
C SER A 49 -0.06 8.24 -16.61
N ALA A 50 0.41 8.96 -15.59
CA ALA A 50 1.05 8.36 -14.43
C ALA A 50 0.10 7.45 -13.64
N ILE A 51 -1.15 7.90 -13.43
CA ILE A 51 -2.20 7.11 -12.76
C ILE A 51 -2.52 5.84 -13.59
N ALA A 52 -2.66 5.96 -14.92
CA ALA A 52 -2.93 4.79 -15.75
C ALA A 52 -1.75 3.80 -15.79
N GLN A 53 -0.51 4.31 -15.77
CA GLN A 53 0.68 3.47 -15.87
C GLN A 53 1.04 2.78 -14.55
N VAL A 54 0.79 3.40 -13.39
CA VAL A 54 1.19 2.81 -12.11
C VAL A 54 0.49 1.47 -11.85
N SER A 55 -0.81 1.35 -12.17
CA SER A 55 -1.54 0.08 -11.99
C SER A 55 -0.97 -1.04 -12.85
N ILE A 56 -0.70 -0.75 -14.13
CA ILE A 56 -0.12 -1.71 -15.08
C ILE A 56 1.27 -2.13 -14.63
N ILE A 57 2.11 -1.18 -14.21
CA ILE A 57 3.48 -1.45 -13.77
C ILE A 57 3.47 -2.32 -12.50
N VAL A 58 2.64 -1.98 -11.52
CA VAL A 58 2.53 -2.75 -10.27
C VAL A 58 2.03 -4.16 -10.55
N ALA A 59 1.06 -4.34 -11.46
CA ALA A 59 0.61 -5.67 -11.86
C ALA A 59 1.72 -6.49 -12.54
N MET A 60 2.50 -5.88 -13.43
CA MET A 60 3.66 -6.54 -14.04
C MET A 60 4.74 -6.90 -13.02
N ILE A 61 4.97 -6.04 -12.02
CA ILE A 61 5.90 -6.33 -10.91
C ILE A 61 5.39 -7.52 -10.10
N TYR A 62 4.09 -7.57 -9.77
CA TYR A 62 3.47 -8.71 -9.07
C TYR A 62 3.66 -10.00 -9.86
N ASN A 63 3.42 -9.98 -11.17
CA ASN A 63 3.61 -11.16 -12.01
C ASN A 63 5.09 -11.58 -12.04
N HIS A 64 6.03 -10.63 -12.11
CA HIS A 64 7.47 -10.93 -12.10
C HIS A 64 7.91 -11.62 -10.81
N ILE A 65 7.54 -11.07 -9.64
CA ILE A 65 7.96 -11.62 -8.35
C ILE A 65 7.25 -12.95 -8.02
N THR A 66 6.09 -13.21 -8.62
CA THR A 66 5.37 -14.49 -8.50
C THR A 66 5.66 -15.45 -9.66
N GLU A 67 6.64 -15.13 -10.52
CA GLU A 67 7.07 -15.94 -11.67
C GLU A 67 5.95 -16.25 -12.68
N GLN A 68 4.97 -15.35 -12.78
CA GLN A 68 3.87 -15.40 -13.74
C GLN A 68 4.19 -14.56 -14.99
N GLU A 69 3.51 -14.89 -16.10
CA GLU A 69 3.58 -14.08 -17.31
C GLU A 69 2.90 -12.72 -17.15
N PHE A 70 3.36 -11.71 -17.88
CA PHE A 70 2.75 -10.38 -17.84
C PHE A 70 1.39 -10.43 -18.54
N ALA A 71 0.32 -10.18 -17.76
CA ALA A 71 -1.01 -10.02 -18.30
C ALA A 71 -1.13 -8.71 -19.07
N GLU A 72 -1.95 -8.71 -20.12
CA GLU A 72 -2.24 -7.51 -20.90
C GLU A 72 -3.44 -6.75 -20.30
N PRO A 73 -3.42 -5.40 -20.33
CA PRO A 73 -4.52 -4.60 -19.81
C PRO A 73 -5.77 -4.71 -20.68
N ASN A 74 -6.94 -4.68 -20.03
CA ASN A 74 -8.25 -4.71 -20.65
C ASN A 74 -8.92 -3.34 -20.54
N ILE A 75 -9.12 -2.67 -21.68
CA ILE A 75 -9.68 -1.31 -21.77
C ILE A 75 -11.18 -1.23 -21.44
N GLU A 76 -11.90 -2.35 -21.50
CA GLU A 76 -13.33 -2.43 -21.19
C GLU A 76 -13.57 -2.64 -19.69
N SER A 77 -12.52 -2.98 -18.93
CA SER A 77 -12.62 -3.21 -17.49
C SER A 77 -12.50 -1.91 -16.71
N SER A 78 -13.16 -1.85 -15.54
CA SER A 78 -12.91 -0.76 -14.60
C SER A 78 -11.45 -0.76 -14.13
N TYR A 79 -10.97 0.35 -13.56
CA TYR A 79 -9.57 0.48 -13.11
C TYR A 79 -9.18 -0.63 -12.12
N SER A 80 -10.03 -0.87 -11.13
CA SER A 80 -9.83 -1.88 -10.08
C SER A 80 -9.98 -3.32 -10.62
N GLU A 81 -10.97 -3.56 -11.47
CA GLU A 81 -11.16 -4.87 -12.12
C GLU A 81 -9.99 -5.23 -13.04
N ASN A 82 -9.51 -4.27 -13.84
CA ASN A 82 -8.34 -4.45 -14.69
C ASN A 82 -7.11 -4.83 -13.86
N PHE A 83 -6.88 -4.16 -12.73
CA PHE A 83 -5.76 -4.49 -11.84
C PHE A 83 -5.85 -5.92 -11.28
N LEU A 84 -7.03 -6.36 -10.82
CA LEU A 84 -7.25 -7.73 -10.35
C LEU A 84 -7.05 -8.77 -11.46
N LYS A 85 -7.59 -8.51 -12.65
CA LYS A 85 -7.39 -9.38 -13.83
C LYS A 85 -5.92 -9.54 -14.19
N MET A 86 -5.14 -8.46 -14.09
CA MET A 86 -3.72 -8.48 -14.44
C MET A 86 -2.83 -9.13 -13.39
N THR A 87 -3.27 -9.21 -12.13
CA THR A 87 -2.50 -9.76 -11.00
C THR A 87 -2.92 -11.20 -10.70
N SER A 88 -3.87 -11.40 -9.78
CA SER A 88 -4.29 -12.74 -9.36
C SER A 88 -5.13 -13.48 -10.40
N GLY A 89 -5.71 -12.75 -11.35
CA GLY A 89 -6.74 -13.29 -12.26
C GLY A 89 -8.06 -13.63 -11.57
N ASN A 90 -8.11 -13.57 -10.23
CA ASN A 90 -9.28 -13.78 -9.42
C ASN A 90 -9.98 -12.43 -9.17
N TYR A 91 -11.15 -12.26 -9.75
CA TYR A 91 -11.97 -11.08 -9.58
C TYR A 91 -13.44 -11.48 -9.47
N ASN A 92 -14.15 -10.77 -8.61
CA ASN A 92 -15.59 -10.77 -8.52
C ASN A 92 -16.05 -9.37 -8.09
N ASP A 93 -17.36 -9.14 -8.02
CA ASP A 93 -17.91 -7.84 -7.64
C ASP A 93 -17.45 -7.38 -6.25
N ILE A 94 -17.27 -8.30 -5.30
CA ILE A 94 -16.88 -8.00 -3.92
C ILE A 94 -15.42 -7.55 -3.89
N LEU A 95 -14.51 -8.34 -4.47
CA LEU A 95 -13.09 -8.01 -4.59
C LEU A 95 -12.87 -6.70 -5.36
N THR A 96 -13.60 -6.50 -6.45
CA THR A 96 -13.48 -5.28 -7.26
C THR A 96 -13.91 -4.04 -6.46
N LYS A 97 -15.04 -4.11 -5.75
CA LYS A 97 -15.51 -3.02 -4.88
C LYS A 97 -14.60 -2.81 -3.67
N ALA A 98 -14.05 -3.88 -3.11
CA ALA A 98 -13.11 -3.80 -2.01
C ALA A 98 -11.84 -3.05 -2.42
N LEU A 99 -11.25 -3.45 -3.56
CA LEU A 99 -10.05 -2.80 -4.10
C LEU A 99 -10.33 -1.34 -4.48
N ASP A 100 -11.49 -1.04 -5.06
CA ASP A 100 -11.88 0.34 -5.38
C ASP A 100 -11.94 1.23 -4.14
N LYS A 101 -12.54 0.72 -3.05
CA LYS A 101 -12.56 1.41 -1.75
C LYS A 101 -11.14 1.57 -1.19
N ILE A 102 -10.26 0.57 -1.30
CA ILE A 102 -8.86 0.67 -0.88
C ILE A 102 -8.15 1.79 -1.65
N PHE A 103 -8.29 1.85 -2.97
CA PHE A 103 -7.71 2.91 -3.79
C PHE A 103 -8.23 4.30 -3.42
N ILE A 104 -9.55 4.45 -3.22
CA ILE A 104 -10.14 5.72 -2.81
C ILE A 104 -9.61 6.18 -1.45
N LEU A 105 -9.50 5.27 -0.47
CA LEU A 105 -9.07 5.59 0.88
C LEU A 105 -7.57 5.92 1.00
N HIS A 106 -6.78 5.53 0.01
CA HIS A 106 -5.35 5.84 -0.09
C HIS A 106 -5.01 6.89 -1.16
N ALA A 107 -6.01 7.48 -1.83
CA ALA A 107 -5.80 8.36 -2.97
C ALA A 107 -5.01 9.64 -2.63
N ASP A 108 -5.28 10.23 -1.46
CA ASP A 108 -4.53 11.37 -0.94
C ASP A 108 -4.63 11.41 0.60
N HIS A 109 -3.61 11.99 1.24
CA HIS A 109 -3.62 12.22 2.68
C HIS A 109 -2.83 13.48 3.05
N GLU A 110 -3.17 14.60 2.41
CA GLU A 110 -2.67 15.95 2.70
C GLU A 110 -1.12 16.03 2.58
N GLN A 111 -0.43 16.78 3.45
CA GLN A 111 1.03 16.97 3.42
C GLN A 111 1.76 15.89 4.23
N ASN A 112 1.46 14.62 3.96
CA ASN A 112 2.27 13.52 4.47
C ASN A 112 3.70 13.52 3.85
N ALA A 113 4.60 12.69 4.39
CA ALA A 113 6.01 12.71 4.02
C ALA A 113 6.25 12.53 2.50
N SER A 114 5.58 11.57 1.86
CA SER A 114 5.72 11.34 0.42
C SER A 114 5.16 12.48 -0.41
N THR A 115 4.00 13.04 -0.05
CA THR A 115 3.46 14.24 -0.73
C THR A 115 4.41 15.42 -0.62
N ALA A 116 5.00 15.64 0.56
CA ALA A 116 6.00 16.69 0.77
C ALA A 116 7.27 16.47 -0.06
N ALA A 117 7.75 15.23 -0.16
CA ALA A 117 8.91 14.88 -1.00
C ALA A 117 8.66 15.12 -2.50
N VAL A 118 7.47 14.76 -2.99
CA VAL A 118 7.04 15.06 -4.38
C VAL A 118 7.03 16.57 -4.62
N ARG A 119 6.40 17.35 -3.72
CA ARG A 119 6.32 18.80 -3.83
C ARG A 119 7.69 19.48 -3.76
N LEU A 120 8.55 19.04 -2.85
CA LEU A 120 9.91 19.57 -2.70
C LEU A 120 10.72 19.31 -3.96
N SER A 121 10.69 18.09 -4.49
CA SER A 121 11.37 17.75 -5.74
C SER A 121 10.83 18.58 -6.91
N GLY A 122 9.50 18.70 -7.01
CA GLY A 122 8.84 19.49 -8.04
C GLY A 122 9.15 20.99 -7.99
N SER A 123 9.44 21.55 -6.81
CA SER A 123 9.79 22.97 -6.66
C SER A 123 11.07 23.37 -7.42
N THR A 124 11.92 22.39 -7.75
CA THR A 124 13.13 22.57 -8.58
C THR A 124 12.85 22.49 -10.08
N ASN A 125 11.58 22.36 -10.50
CA ASN A 125 11.15 22.02 -11.86
C ASN A 125 11.63 20.64 -12.34
N ALA A 126 11.80 19.69 -11.42
CA ALA A 126 12.08 18.30 -11.77
C ALA A 126 10.92 17.68 -12.56
N ASN A 127 11.23 16.69 -13.40
CA ASN A 127 10.23 15.95 -14.20
C ASN A 127 9.19 15.26 -13.28
N LEU A 128 7.92 15.24 -13.70
CA LEU A 128 6.83 14.63 -12.92
C LEU A 128 7.15 13.19 -12.46
N PHE A 129 7.60 12.32 -13.36
CA PHE A 129 7.87 10.91 -13.02
C PHE A 129 9.07 10.78 -12.07
N ALA A 130 10.05 11.67 -12.16
CA ALA A 130 11.15 11.73 -11.20
C ALA A 130 10.66 12.19 -9.81
N CYS A 131 9.74 13.16 -9.76
CA CYS A 131 9.11 13.57 -8.49
C CYS A 131 8.30 12.42 -7.88
N ILE A 132 7.56 11.66 -8.70
CA ILE A 132 6.82 10.47 -8.23
C ILE A 132 7.79 9.39 -7.73
N ALA A 133 8.93 9.17 -8.37
CA ALA A 133 9.96 8.25 -7.87
C ALA A 133 10.46 8.65 -6.46
N ALA A 134 10.64 9.95 -6.19
CA ALA A 134 10.97 10.44 -4.85
C ALA A 134 9.82 10.20 -3.84
N GLY A 135 8.57 10.35 -4.29
CA GLY A 135 7.38 10.00 -3.51
C GLY A 135 7.33 8.52 -3.15
N ILE A 136 7.56 7.63 -4.12
CA ILE A 136 7.62 6.16 -3.92
C ILE A 136 8.71 5.80 -2.92
N ALA A 137 9.91 6.36 -3.08
CA ALA A 137 11.03 6.12 -2.15
C ALA A 137 10.68 6.54 -0.71
N THR A 138 9.99 7.67 -0.56
CA THR A 138 9.57 8.17 0.76
C THR A 138 8.41 7.35 1.33
N LEU A 139 7.50 6.88 0.48
CA LEU A 139 6.37 6.01 0.86
C LEU A 139 6.84 4.64 1.34
N TRP A 140 7.90 4.09 0.75
CA TRP A 140 8.43 2.77 1.11
C TRP A 140 8.96 2.68 2.55
N GLY A 141 9.29 3.81 3.20
CA GLY A 141 9.75 3.78 4.59
C GLY A 141 8.72 3.14 5.53
N SER A 142 9.18 2.27 6.44
CA SER A 142 8.32 1.53 7.40
C SER A 142 7.50 2.44 8.32
N ALA A 143 7.98 3.64 8.61
CA ALA A 143 7.26 4.65 9.39
C ALA A 143 6.22 5.45 8.58
N HIS A 144 6.01 5.13 7.31
CA HIS A 144 5.03 5.76 6.42
C HIS A 144 4.20 4.67 5.71
N GLY A 145 4.39 4.45 4.41
CA GLY A 145 3.58 3.49 3.64
C GLY A 145 4.00 2.03 3.78
N GLY A 146 5.18 1.74 4.36
CA GLY A 146 5.57 0.37 4.71
C GLY A 146 4.90 -0.16 5.98
N ALA A 147 4.06 0.63 6.64
CA ALA A 147 3.43 0.24 7.90
C ALA A 147 2.46 -0.94 7.75
N ASN A 148 1.80 -1.08 6.59
CA ASN A 148 0.90 -2.20 6.30
C ASN A 148 1.66 -3.54 6.17
N GLU A 149 2.82 -3.54 5.51
CA GLU A 149 3.72 -4.69 5.46
C GLU A 149 4.20 -5.07 6.88
N GLU A 150 4.54 -4.06 7.69
CA GLU A 150 4.94 -4.27 9.08
C GLU A 150 3.78 -4.80 9.97
N VAL A 151 2.52 -4.49 9.65
CA VAL A 151 1.35 -5.12 10.30
C VAL A 151 1.35 -6.62 10.00
N ILE A 152 1.51 -7.02 8.73
CA ILE A 152 1.54 -8.44 8.37
C ILE A 152 2.73 -9.15 9.02
N ASN A 153 3.93 -8.57 8.95
CA ASN A 153 5.14 -9.10 9.60
C ASN A 153 4.94 -9.28 11.11
N MET A 154 4.31 -8.31 11.78
CA MET A 154 3.98 -8.38 13.20
C MET A 154 2.98 -9.52 13.49
N LEU A 155 1.93 -9.67 12.69
CA LEU A 155 0.94 -10.75 12.84
C LEU A 155 1.59 -12.12 12.64
N GLU A 156 2.50 -12.24 11.67
CA GLU A 156 3.30 -13.44 11.43
C GLU A 156 4.30 -13.74 12.57
N GLU A 157 4.91 -12.71 13.19
CA GLU A 157 5.79 -12.87 14.36
C GLU A 157 5.02 -13.39 15.58
N ILE A 158 3.77 -12.97 15.74
CA ILE A 158 2.90 -13.42 16.83
C ILE A 158 2.62 -14.93 16.73
N LYS A 159 2.45 -15.48 15.52
CA LYS A 159 2.24 -16.92 15.21
C LYS A 159 1.08 -17.64 15.86
N HIS A 160 0.54 -17.17 16.98
CA HIS A 160 -0.59 -17.79 17.66
C HIS A 160 -1.35 -16.78 18.54
N PRO A 161 -2.70 -16.82 18.56
CA PRO A 161 -3.54 -16.09 19.51
C PRO A 161 -3.01 -16.02 20.95
N ASP A 162 -2.52 -17.14 21.48
CA ASP A 162 -2.03 -17.23 22.86
C ASP A 162 -0.79 -16.37 23.12
N ASN A 163 -0.06 -15.98 22.07
CA ASN A 163 1.10 -15.10 22.20
C ASN A 163 0.72 -13.61 22.27
N ILE A 164 -0.52 -13.23 21.97
CA ILE A 164 -0.92 -11.82 21.89
C ILE A 164 -0.60 -11.08 23.20
N SER A 165 -0.92 -11.68 24.37
CA SER A 165 -0.64 -11.06 25.66
C SER A 165 0.85 -10.75 25.87
N LYS A 166 1.75 -11.59 25.34
CA LYS A 166 3.20 -11.36 25.37
C LYS A 166 3.59 -10.14 24.52
N PHE A 167 3.05 -10.04 23.31
CA PHE A 167 3.34 -8.92 22.41
C PHE A 167 2.74 -7.60 22.89
N ILE A 168 1.57 -7.65 23.52
CA ILE A 168 0.97 -6.51 24.22
C ILE A 168 1.89 -6.05 25.37
N ALA A 169 2.42 -6.97 26.18
CA ALA A 169 3.36 -6.61 27.24
C ALA A 169 4.64 -5.97 26.68
N ARG A 170 5.19 -6.50 25.57
CA ARG A 170 6.33 -5.91 24.85
C ARG A 170 6.03 -4.49 24.37
N ALA A 171 4.86 -4.25 23.76
CA ALA A 171 4.49 -2.92 23.26
C ALA A 171 4.34 -1.85 24.35
N LYS A 172 4.13 -2.28 25.61
CA LYS A 172 4.02 -1.42 26.79
C LYS A 172 5.36 -1.21 27.50
N ASP A 173 6.37 -2.00 27.20
CA ASP A 173 7.69 -1.88 27.80
C ASP A 173 8.46 -0.76 27.09
N ASP A 174 8.76 0.32 27.81
CA ASP A 174 9.54 1.45 27.29
C ASP A 174 10.99 1.06 26.97
N GLN A 175 11.48 -0.08 27.47
CA GLN A 175 12.80 -0.63 27.15
C GLN A 175 12.79 -1.59 25.95
N ASP A 176 11.61 -2.01 25.46
CA ASP A 176 11.48 -2.80 24.25
C ASP A 176 11.27 -1.87 23.03
N SER A 177 12.04 -2.11 21.97
CA SER A 177 11.88 -1.41 20.70
C SER A 177 10.60 -1.79 19.96
N PHE A 178 9.95 -2.89 20.34
CA PHE A 178 8.71 -3.36 19.73
C PHE A 178 7.60 -2.31 19.84
N LYS A 179 6.89 -2.09 18.74
CA LYS A 179 5.71 -1.23 18.66
C LYS A 179 4.59 -1.98 17.98
N LEU A 180 3.37 -1.66 18.39
CA LEU A 180 2.17 -2.24 17.81
C LEU A 180 1.90 -1.55 16.46
N MET A 181 2.25 -2.23 15.37
CA MET A 181 2.10 -1.72 14.00
C MET A 181 0.62 -1.61 13.63
N GLY A 182 0.26 -0.58 12.87
CA GLY A 182 -1.14 -0.30 12.52
C GLY A 182 -1.96 0.39 13.63
N PHE A 183 -1.33 0.85 14.72
CA PHE A 183 -1.99 1.55 15.82
C PHE A 183 -1.46 2.96 16.04
N GLY A 184 -2.38 3.87 16.35
CA GLY A 184 -2.09 5.29 16.51
C GLY A 184 -1.97 6.01 15.17
N HIS A 185 -2.06 7.34 15.23
CA HIS A 185 -1.99 8.17 14.06
C HIS A 185 -1.50 9.58 14.41
N ARG A 186 -0.62 10.16 13.59
CA ARG A 186 -0.03 11.49 13.84
C ARG A 186 -1.07 12.62 13.82
N VAL A 187 -2.04 12.54 12.89
CA VAL A 187 -3.14 13.50 12.72
C VAL A 187 -4.39 13.12 13.53
N TYR A 188 -4.94 11.91 13.32
CA TYR A 188 -6.15 11.45 14.00
C TYR A 188 -5.88 11.03 15.45
N LYS A 189 -6.43 11.78 16.41
CA LYS A 189 -6.25 11.50 17.84
C LYS A 189 -7.29 10.56 18.44
N ASN A 190 -8.47 10.40 17.83
CA ASN A 190 -9.56 9.65 18.47
C ASN A 190 -9.95 8.37 17.70
N TYR A 191 -9.94 8.42 16.37
CA TYR A 191 -10.07 7.25 15.50
C TYR A 191 -9.70 7.68 14.07
N ASP A 192 -9.24 6.75 13.25
CA ASP A 192 -9.04 6.97 11.81
C ASP A 192 -10.37 6.67 11.07
N PRO A 193 -11.00 7.67 10.42
CA PRO A 193 -12.27 7.46 9.71
C PRO A 193 -12.14 6.46 8.55
N ARG A 194 -10.94 6.31 7.96
CA ARG A 194 -10.67 5.36 6.87
C ARG A 194 -10.65 3.93 7.38
N ALA A 195 -10.07 3.72 8.57
CA ALA A 195 -10.02 2.42 9.24
C ALA A 195 -11.42 1.85 9.48
N ARG A 196 -12.36 2.70 9.90
CA ARG A 196 -13.78 2.29 10.08
C ARG A 196 -14.40 1.79 8.78
N MET A 197 -14.12 2.44 7.65
CA MET A 197 -14.63 2.01 6.35
C MET A 197 -13.98 0.71 5.89
N LEU A 198 -12.64 0.60 6.00
CA LEU A 198 -11.92 -0.63 5.63
C LEU A 198 -12.29 -1.82 6.49
N ARG A 199 -12.57 -1.62 7.78
CA ARG A 199 -13.05 -2.70 8.66
C ARG A 199 -14.31 -3.38 8.10
N THR A 200 -15.26 -2.59 7.58
CA THR A 200 -16.46 -3.14 6.93
C THR A 200 -16.11 -3.92 5.67
N VAL A 201 -15.21 -3.38 4.84
CA VAL A 201 -14.74 -4.05 3.61
C VAL A 201 -14.02 -5.37 3.93
N CYS A 202 -13.15 -5.36 4.93
CA CYS A 202 -12.42 -6.52 5.40
C CYS A 202 -13.40 -7.63 5.79
N HIS A 203 -14.40 -7.36 6.61
CA HIS A 203 -15.43 -8.34 6.95
C HIS A 203 -16.25 -8.83 5.75
N GLU A 204 -16.61 -7.95 4.80
CA GLU A 204 -17.30 -8.34 3.56
C GLU A 204 -16.47 -9.35 2.75
N VAL A 205 -15.19 -9.07 2.54
CA VAL A 205 -14.27 -9.95 1.78
C VAL A 205 -14.05 -11.27 2.51
N LEU A 206 -13.82 -11.26 3.81
CA LEU A 206 -13.52 -12.46 4.58
C LEU A 206 -14.71 -13.43 4.66
N ASN A 207 -15.93 -12.88 4.75
CA ASN A 207 -17.14 -13.69 4.72
C ASN A 207 -17.35 -14.39 3.36
N GLU A 208 -16.96 -13.74 2.26
CA GLU A 208 -17.07 -14.32 0.92
C GLU A 208 -16.17 -15.55 0.75
N PHE A 209 -14.91 -15.47 1.19
CA PHE A 209 -13.95 -16.56 1.01
C PHE A 209 -14.07 -17.68 2.04
N SER A 210 -15.01 -17.58 2.99
CA SER A 210 -15.13 -18.52 4.12
C SER A 210 -13.79 -18.72 4.85
N GLU A 211 -12.92 -17.70 4.82
CA GLU A 211 -11.59 -17.70 5.43
C GLU A 211 -11.67 -17.45 6.94
N HIS A 212 -12.70 -18.01 7.59
CA HIS A 212 -12.84 -17.97 9.04
C HIS A 212 -11.70 -18.70 9.76
N ASP A 213 -10.94 -19.53 9.04
CA ASP A 213 -9.72 -20.19 9.52
C ASP A 213 -8.43 -19.48 9.14
N ASN A 214 -8.49 -18.29 8.52
CA ASN A 214 -7.31 -17.46 8.33
C ASN A 214 -6.73 -17.09 9.70
N HIS A 215 -5.54 -17.63 9.95
CA HIS A 215 -4.88 -17.55 11.23
C HIS A 215 -4.46 -16.11 11.58
N LEU A 216 -3.93 -15.37 10.60
CA LEU A 216 -3.52 -13.98 10.78
C LEU A 216 -4.72 -13.09 11.10
N LEU A 217 -5.87 -13.35 10.47
CA LEU A 217 -7.11 -12.65 10.78
C LEU A 217 -7.54 -12.87 12.23
N LYS A 218 -7.53 -14.12 12.72
CA LYS A 218 -7.89 -14.42 14.12
C LYS A 218 -7.00 -13.65 15.09
N ILE A 219 -5.69 -13.59 14.80
CA ILE A 219 -4.75 -12.79 15.58
C ILE A 219 -5.12 -11.31 15.51
N ALA A 220 -5.33 -10.76 14.31
CA ALA A 220 -5.64 -9.35 14.11
C ALA A 220 -6.92 -8.94 14.86
N MET A 221 -8.01 -9.71 14.75
CA MET A 221 -9.27 -9.41 15.44
C MET A 221 -9.13 -9.43 16.97
N GLN A 222 -8.40 -10.40 17.51
CA GLN A 222 -8.16 -10.46 18.96
C GLN A 222 -7.21 -9.35 19.43
N LEU A 223 -6.22 -9.01 18.62
CA LEU A 223 -5.28 -7.92 18.89
C LEU A 223 -6.00 -6.57 18.91
N GLU A 224 -6.89 -6.33 17.94
CA GLU A 224 -7.79 -5.17 17.89
C GLU A 224 -8.62 -5.08 19.18
N GLU A 225 -9.32 -6.16 19.53
CA GLU A 225 -10.22 -6.19 20.68
C GLU A 225 -9.48 -5.93 21.99
N ILE A 226 -8.30 -6.54 22.18
CA ILE A 226 -7.48 -6.32 23.37
C ILE A 226 -6.99 -4.88 23.43
N ALA A 227 -6.42 -4.35 22.34
CA ALA A 227 -5.89 -2.99 22.30
C ALA A 227 -6.98 -1.93 22.53
N LEU A 228 -8.21 -2.14 22.06
CA LEU A 228 -9.32 -1.22 22.27
C LEU A 228 -9.83 -1.15 23.72
N HIS A 229 -9.62 -2.21 24.51
CA HIS A 229 -10.06 -2.29 25.91
C HIS A 229 -8.93 -2.08 26.93
N ASP A 230 -7.69 -2.00 26.47
CA ASP A 230 -6.53 -1.89 27.32
C ASP A 230 -6.19 -0.43 27.69
N GLU A 231 -6.13 -0.13 28.99
CA GLU A 231 -5.94 1.22 29.50
C GLU A 231 -4.69 1.92 28.94
N TYR A 232 -3.61 1.18 28.68
CA TYR A 232 -2.37 1.76 28.14
C TYR A 232 -2.61 2.40 26.77
N PHE A 233 -3.32 1.67 25.89
CA PHE A 233 -3.59 2.09 24.51
C PHE A 233 -4.67 3.16 24.48
N ILE A 234 -5.70 3.05 25.32
CA ILE A 234 -6.75 4.07 25.47
C ILE A 234 -6.15 5.41 25.92
N GLN A 235 -5.33 5.40 26.98
CA GLN A 235 -4.72 6.64 27.51
C GLN A 235 -3.77 7.31 26.50
N ARG A 236 -3.07 6.50 25.69
CA ARG A 236 -2.16 6.98 24.65
C ARG A 236 -2.85 7.22 23.31
N LYS A 237 -4.15 6.94 23.21
CA LYS A 237 -4.98 7.09 22.01
C LYS A 237 -4.44 6.31 20.80
N LEU A 238 -3.96 5.10 21.07
CA LEU A 238 -3.42 4.17 20.08
C LEU A 238 -4.55 3.31 19.52
N TYR A 239 -5.30 3.85 18.58
CA TYR A 239 -6.40 3.15 17.91
C TYR A 239 -5.94 2.53 16.58
N PRO A 240 -6.55 1.43 16.11
CA PRO A 240 -6.29 0.90 14.78
C PRO A 240 -6.43 1.99 13.71
N ASN A 241 -5.45 2.08 12.81
CA ASN A 241 -5.44 3.00 11.70
C ASN A 241 -5.78 2.29 10.37
N VAL A 242 -5.72 3.00 9.25
CA VAL A 242 -6.04 2.44 7.93
C VAL A 242 -5.17 1.23 7.57
N ASP A 243 -3.89 1.25 7.95
CA ASP A 243 -2.87 0.26 7.58
C ASP A 243 -3.13 -1.09 8.28
N PHE A 244 -3.88 -1.10 9.38
CA PHE A 244 -4.25 -2.32 10.09
C PHE A 244 -5.29 -3.16 9.33
N TYR A 245 -6.13 -2.53 8.51
CA TYR A 245 -7.23 -3.19 7.79
C TYR A 245 -7.01 -3.29 6.27
N SER A 246 -6.00 -2.62 5.74
CA SER A 246 -5.65 -2.62 4.31
C SER A 246 -4.80 -3.82 3.95
#